data_AF-A0A6T8DBT9-F1
#
_entry.id   AF-A0A6T8DBT9-F1
#
_cell.length_a   1.000
_cell.length_b   1.000
_cell.length_c   1.000
_cell.angle_alpha   90.00
_cell.angle_beta   90.00
_cell.angle_gamma   90.00
#
_symmetry.space_group_name_H-M   'P 1'
#
loop_
_entity.id
_entity.type
_entity.pdbx_description
1 polymer ?
#
loop_
_entity_poly.entity_id
_entity_poly.type
_entity_poly.pdbx_seq_one_letter_code
_entity_poly.pdbx_strand_id
1 'polypeptide(L)'
;MLGCSRTPKTEEERLDGLGTSGGVLAGAKEEAFAGTRVDSTAEPSEPLFRGSIVEFGESKSNDLAFQRQLKNTIKKCKACGKVCAFSMINCNECGTPLLDEVTFSPNIFMGFIYGVQKGPFPFTISIRLQTEDMLAFDDLLALTPAHLNIIPTNAYIPDWRFLLTRPLDGLRLLTRLEDAAWDCVATQFIKEANWRQKYLKGGHKKLTKKSLANLRQHVICGCNFPPSQFHLHIQYMMMPLIPWQYHMYQNGAHYTAKRFFPLDYIKAVLALGESMDITMETKVDDIINHFESRVSYEAMHKDCYERVERSHQLLANWKAGDFETVIEGDSVVGSERPKAEQVATDKAILQNYGRPYNDQGKPSGTYYKYARKERVPEWQDMDSRSFSQAGLGSFAELQRRPTATGRVSAILGRSSLGEANAISRLWKFVATAVSDGQVASLRESGAPSKVRV
;
A
#
# COMPACT_ATOMS: atom_id res chain seq x y z
N MET A 1 6.48 30.82 43.03
CA MET A 1 6.92 30.98 41.63
C MET A 1 8.25 30.28 41.46
N LEU A 2 8.25 29.01 41.04
CA LEU A 2 9.47 28.27 40.70
C LEU A 2 9.70 28.43 39.20
N GLY A 3 10.61 29.33 38.83
CA GLY A 3 11.01 29.58 37.46
C GLY A 3 11.79 28.40 36.90
N CYS A 4 11.14 27.62 36.03
CA CYS A 4 11.81 26.60 35.25
C CYS A 4 12.48 27.28 34.05
N SER A 5 13.75 27.66 34.19
CA SER A 5 14.57 28.13 33.07
C SER A 5 14.78 26.99 32.09
N ARG A 6 14.05 27.01 30.96
CA ARG A 6 14.35 26.14 29.83
C ARG A 6 15.58 26.70 29.12
N THR A 7 16.67 25.95 29.13
CA THR A 7 17.81 26.18 28.24
C THR A 7 17.33 26.20 26.78
N PRO A 8 17.83 27.10 25.94
CA PRO A 8 17.58 27.04 24.49
C PRO A 8 18.12 25.71 23.99
N LYS A 9 17.25 24.89 23.40
CA LYS A 9 17.73 23.72 22.67
C LYS A 9 18.49 24.25 21.46
N THR A 10 19.65 23.68 21.17
CA THR A 10 20.41 23.98 19.96
C THR A 10 19.51 23.77 18.74
N GLU A 11 19.62 24.67 17.76
CA GLU A 11 18.89 24.74 16.48
C GLU A 11 19.05 23.49 15.58
N GLU A 12 19.70 22.44 16.08
CA GLU A 12 19.55 21.05 15.67
C GLU A 12 18.14 20.51 16.05
N GLU A 13 17.14 21.36 15.87
CA GLU A 13 15.75 21.12 16.22
C GLU A 13 15.20 20.04 15.32
N ARG A 14 14.70 19.02 15.99
CA ARG A 14 14.10 17.81 15.42
C ARG A 14 13.05 18.19 14.39
N LEU A 15 13.38 17.97 13.13
CA LEU A 15 12.47 18.09 12.01
C LEU A 15 11.48 16.92 12.06
N ASP A 16 10.20 17.22 11.90
CA ASP A 16 9.13 16.24 11.70
C ASP A 16 9.04 15.80 10.23
N GLY A 17 10.10 15.97 9.46
CA GLY A 17 10.08 15.79 8.00
C GLY A 17 9.94 17.12 7.26
N LEU A 18 9.48 18.18 7.93
CA LEU A 18 9.59 19.55 7.45
C LEU A 18 10.86 20.21 8.01
N GLY A 19 11.59 20.91 7.16
CA GLY A 19 12.66 21.84 7.52
C GLY A 19 12.15 23.07 8.27
N THR A 20 13.06 23.83 8.86
CA THR A 20 12.75 25.02 9.68
C THR A 20 12.08 26.17 8.91
N SER A 21 12.21 26.19 7.57
CA SER A 21 11.59 27.18 6.66
C SER A 21 10.25 26.73 6.06
N GLY A 22 9.72 25.57 6.44
CA GLY A 22 8.55 24.96 5.78
C GLY A 22 8.88 24.18 4.50
N GLY A 23 10.17 24.08 4.13
CA GLY A 23 10.63 23.15 3.10
C GLY A 23 10.53 21.69 3.54
N VAL A 24 10.53 20.73 2.62
CA VAL A 24 10.40 19.30 2.92
C VAL A 24 11.75 18.61 2.77
N LEU A 25 12.17 17.81 3.76
CA LEU A 25 13.43 17.04 3.66
C LEU A 25 13.44 16.14 2.42
N ALA A 26 14.50 16.23 1.61
CA ALA A 26 14.64 15.51 0.35
C ALA A 26 16.09 15.12 0.05
N GLY A 27 16.32 14.26 -0.94
CA GLY A 27 17.69 13.77 -1.21
C GLY A 27 18.14 12.81 -0.12
N ALA A 28 17.33 11.79 0.17
CA ALA A 28 17.65 10.78 1.16
C ALA A 28 18.99 10.11 0.81
N LYS A 29 19.90 10.05 1.79
CA LYS A 29 21.22 9.44 1.64
C LYS A 29 21.12 7.92 1.82
N GLU A 30 21.40 7.17 0.77
CA GLU A 30 21.31 5.70 0.76
C GLU A 30 22.04 5.06 1.97
N GLU A 31 23.24 5.52 2.28
CA GLU A 31 24.06 5.04 3.41
C GLU A 31 23.41 5.30 4.78
N ALA A 32 22.61 6.37 4.91
CA ALA A 32 21.92 6.70 6.15
C ALA A 32 20.75 5.74 6.43
N PHE A 33 20.23 5.06 5.39
CA PHE A 33 19.09 4.15 5.47
C PHE A 33 19.43 2.69 5.14
N ALA A 34 20.65 2.39 4.66
CA ALA A 34 21.04 1.06 4.20
C ALA A 34 20.79 -0.06 5.23
N GLY A 35 21.12 0.18 6.51
CA GLY A 35 20.95 -0.79 7.59
C GLY A 35 19.52 -0.93 8.13
N THR A 36 18.55 -0.22 7.55
CA THR A 36 17.18 -0.10 8.07
C THR A 36 16.16 -0.90 7.28
N ARG A 37 16.62 -1.65 6.27
CA ARG A 37 15.79 -2.46 5.38
C ARG A 37 15.28 -3.68 6.11
N VAL A 38 14.01 -4.02 5.87
CA VAL A 38 13.37 -5.21 6.40
C VAL A 38 13.00 -6.09 5.22
N ASP A 39 13.77 -7.15 5.01
CA ASP A 39 13.58 -8.07 3.91
C ASP A 39 12.30 -8.90 4.09
N SER A 40 11.57 -9.13 3.00
CA SER A 40 10.52 -10.13 2.96
C SER A 40 11.16 -11.52 3.07
N THR A 41 10.56 -12.38 3.90
CA THR A 41 11.04 -13.75 4.14
C THR A 41 10.14 -14.80 3.51
N ALA A 42 9.24 -14.41 2.60
CA ALA A 42 8.35 -15.36 1.96
C ALA A 42 9.12 -16.35 1.08
N GLU A 43 8.80 -17.64 1.21
CA GLU A 43 9.39 -18.67 0.36
C GLU A 43 9.09 -18.38 -1.12
N PRO A 44 10.07 -18.53 -2.02
CA PRO A 44 9.83 -18.47 -3.45
C PRO A 44 8.76 -19.49 -3.88
N SER A 45 7.81 -19.04 -4.69
CA SER A 45 6.82 -19.82 -5.39
C SER A 45 6.83 -19.45 -6.87
N GLU A 46 6.23 -20.29 -7.69
CA GLU A 46 6.05 -20.09 -9.13
C GLU A 46 4.62 -19.62 -9.43
N PRO A 47 4.37 -18.94 -10.56
CA PRO A 47 3.00 -18.61 -10.94
C PRO A 47 2.23 -19.89 -11.25
N LEU A 48 0.98 -19.96 -10.79
CA LEU A 48 0.05 -21.03 -11.13
C LEU A 48 -0.35 -20.98 -12.60
N PHE A 49 -0.54 -19.78 -13.15
CA PHE A 49 -0.82 -19.54 -14.56
C PHE A 49 0.34 -18.79 -15.23
N ARG A 50 1.01 -19.45 -16.17
CA ARG A 50 2.11 -18.89 -16.96
C ARG A 50 1.58 -18.09 -18.14
N GLY A 51 1.22 -16.83 -17.88
CA GLY A 51 0.72 -15.91 -18.89
C GLY A 51 0.29 -14.58 -18.28
N SER A 52 -0.27 -13.73 -19.13
CA SER A 52 -0.85 -12.46 -18.75
C SER A 52 -2.25 -12.62 -18.14
N ILE A 53 -2.69 -11.65 -17.35
CA ILE A 53 -4.06 -11.57 -16.84
C ILE A 53 -5.12 -11.47 -17.95
N VAL A 54 -4.74 -10.98 -19.14
CA VAL A 54 -5.60 -10.94 -20.32
C VAL A 54 -5.81 -12.35 -20.86
N GLU A 55 -4.73 -13.08 -21.14
CA GLU A 55 -4.79 -14.49 -21.58
C GLU A 55 -5.50 -15.38 -20.55
N PHE A 56 -5.27 -15.13 -19.26
CA PHE A 56 -5.98 -15.81 -18.18
C PHE A 56 -7.49 -15.51 -18.23
N GLY A 57 -7.86 -14.25 -18.41
CA GLY A 57 -9.26 -13.84 -18.61
C GLY A 57 -9.88 -14.51 -19.83
N GLU A 58 -9.20 -14.54 -20.98
CA GLU A 58 -9.69 -15.21 -22.19
C GLU A 58 -9.94 -16.70 -21.97
N SER A 59 -9.06 -17.38 -21.22
CA SER A 59 -9.22 -18.80 -20.85
C SER A 59 -10.45 -19.07 -19.96
N LYS A 60 -11.02 -18.01 -19.36
CA LYS A 60 -12.21 -18.04 -18.49
C LYS A 60 -13.38 -17.27 -19.10
N SER A 61 -13.39 -17.06 -20.42
CA SER A 61 -14.38 -16.23 -21.11
C SER A 61 -15.83 -16.70 -20.95
N ASN A 62 -16.04 -18.00 -20.75
CA ASN A 62 -17.37 -18.59 -20.52
C ASN A 62 -17.90 -18.42 -19.08
N ASP A 63 -17.08 -17.92 -18.14
CA ASP A 63 -17.48 -17.64 -16.75
C ASP A 63 -17.53 -16.12 -16.52
N LEU A 64 -18.71 -15.53 -16.74
CA LEU A 64 -18.92 -14.09 -16.55
C LEU A 64 -18.62 -13.62 -15.12
N ALA A 65 -18.85 -14.47 -14.11
CA ALA A 65 -18.57 -14.11 -12.74
C ALA A 65 -17.05 -14.05 -12.50
N PHE A 66 -16.30 -15.00 -13.05
CA PHE A 66 -14.83 -14.96 -13.05
C PHE A 66 -14.31 -13.69 -13.73
N GLN A 67 -14.86 -13.34 -14.90
CA GLN A 67 -14.46 -12.14 -15.65
C GLN A 67 -14.66 -10.85 -14.85
N ARG A 68 -15.72 -10.76 -14.04
CA ARG A 68 -15.96 -9.58 -13.19
C ARG A 68 -14.87 -9.41 -12.15
N GLN A 69 -14.43 -10.51 -11.51
CA GLN A 69 -13.40 -10.45 -10.47
C GLN A 69 -12.05 -9.97 -11.02
N LEU A 70 -11.73 -10.28 -12.29
CA LEU A 70 -10.48 -9.87 -12.94
C LEU A 70 -10.45 -8.39 -13.39
N LYS A 71 -11.51 -7.61 -13.16
CA LYS A 71 -11.64 -6.25 -13.70
C LYS A 71 -11.93 -5.23 -12.60
N ASN A 72 -11.24 -4.10 -12.68
CA ASN A 72 -11.60 -2.88 -11.97
C ASN A 72 -12.49 -2.02 -12.87
N THR A 73 -13.43 -1.31 -12.27
CA THR A 73 -14.27 -0.34 -12.98
C THR A 73 -13.63 1.04 -12.90
N ILE A 74 -13.35 1.66 -14.05
CA ILE A 74 -12.60 2.91 -14.14
C ILE A 74 -13.21 3.89 -15.15
N LYS A 75 -12.83 5.17 -15.05
CA LYS A 75 -13.02 6.18 -16.11
C LYS A 75 -11.65 6.55 -16.69
N LYS A 76 -11.55 6.73 -18.00
CA LYS A 76 -10.31 7.18 -18.65
C LYS A 76 -10.47 8.62 -19.14
N CYS A 77 -9.59 9.51 -18.68
CA CYS A 77 -9.61 10.90 -19.09
C CYS A 77 -9.29 11.01 -20.59
N LYS A 78 -10.18 11.61 -21.38
CA LYS A 78 -9.96 11.78 -22.84
C LYS A 78 -8.85 12.79 -23.17
N ALA A 79 -8.58 13.74 -22.28
CA ALA A 79 -7.52 14.75 -22.47
C ALA A 79 -6.10 14.20 -22.26
N CYS A 80 -5.81 13.63 -21.08
CA CYS A 80 -4.46 13.14 -20.75
C CYS A 80 -4.31 11.60 -20.74
N GLY A 81 -5.40 10.85 -20.93
CA GLY A 81 -5.39 9.39 -20.89
C GLY A 81 -5.31 8.76 -19.50
N LYS A 82 -5.28 9.57 -18.42
CA LYS A 82 -5.22 9.09 -17.03
C LYS A 82 -6.39 8.16 -16.70
N VAL A 83 -6.08 7.06 -16.01
CA VAL A 83 -7.08 6.19 -15.39
C VAL A 83 -7.51 6.79 -14.06
N CYS A 84 -8.80 7.08 -13.93
CA CYS A 84 -9.42 7.66 -12.75
C CYS A 84 -10.44 6.68 -12.15
N ALA A 85 -10.72 6.86 -10.86
CA ALA A 85 -11.78 6.12 -10.18
C ALA A 85 -13.14 6.39 -10.85
N PHE A 86 -13.99 5.37 -10.94
CA PHE A 86 -15.27 5.48 -11.65
C PHE A 86 -16.23 6.52 -11.03
N SER A 87 -16.08 6.80 -9.73
CA SER A 87 -16.87 7.81 -9.01
C SER A 87 -16.39 9.24 -9.22
N MET A 88 -15.25 9.45 -9.89
CA MET A 88 -14.69 10.78 -10.09
C MET A 88 -15.43 11.53 -11.19
N ILE A 89 -15.70 12.81 -10.92
CA ILE A 89 -16.32 13.73 -11.88
C ILE A 89 -15.26 14.45 -12.71
N ASN A 90 -14.09 14.73 -12.13
CA ASN A 90 -12.97 15.38 -12.79
C ASN A 90 -11.71 14.52 -12.70
N CYS A 91 -10.83 14.61 -13.69
CA CYS A 91 -9.53 13.96 -13.68
C CYS A 91 -8.67 14.53 -12.55
N ASN A 92 -8.09 13.68 -11.69
CA ASN A 92 -7.20 14.11 -10.61
C ASN A 92 -5.80 14.56 -11.07
N GLU A 93 -5.50 14.44 -12.37
CA GLU A 93 -4.24 14.92 -12.94
C GLU A 93 -4.42 16.30 -13.57
N CYS A 94 -5.37 16.45 -14.49
CA CYS A 94 -5.52 17.67 -15.31
C CYS A 94 -6.80 18.47 -15.03
N GLY A 95 -7.65 18.02 -14.10
CA GLY A 95 -8.91 18.70 -13.76
C GLY A 95 -10.02 18.61 -14.83
N THR A 96 -9.75 18.04 -16.01
CA THR A 96 -10.75 17.91 -17.07
C THR A 96 -11.94 17.05 -16.61
N PRO A 97 -13.20 17.45 -16.88
CA PRO A 97 -14.37 16.62 -16.61
C PRO A 97 -14.27 15.24 -17.25
N LEU A 98 -14.58 14.20 -16.48
CA LEU A 98 -14.61 12.82 -16.93
C LEU A 98 -16.00 12.50 -17.45
N LEU A 99 -16.07 11.87 -18.62
CA LEU A 99 -17.33 11.37 -19.16
C LEU A 99 -17.87 10.21 -18.31
N ASP A 100 -19.16 9.91 -18.48
CA ASP A 100 -19.81 8.77 -17.83
C ASP A 100 -19.47 7.41 -18.46
N GLU A 101 -18.68 7.41 -19.53
CA GLU A 101 -18.18 6.19 -20.15
C GLU A 101 -17.22 5.45 -19.20
N VAL A 102 -17.65 4.26 -18.78
CA VAL A 102 -16.89 3.37 -17.92
C VAL A 102 -16.08 2.39 -18.76
N THR A 103 -14.83 2.16 -18.38
CA THR A 103 -13.93 1.17 -18.96
C THR A 103 -13.41 0.24 -17.88
N PHE A 104 -12.58 -0.74 -18.28
CA PHE A 104 -12.02 -1.72 -17.35
C PHE A 104 -10.50 -1.71 -17.37
N SER A 105 -9.90 -1.89 -16.19
CA SER A 105 -8.48 -2.24 -16.06
C SER A 105 -8.35 -3.58 -15.32
N PRO A 106 -7.20 -4.26 -15.41
CA PRO A 106 -7.02 -5.53 -14.70
C PRO A 106 -7.03 -5.35 -13.17
N ASN A 107 -7.75 -6.22 -12.47
CA ASN A 107 -7.71 -6.33 -11.01
C ASN A 107 -6.48 -7.14 -10.60
N ILE A 108 -5.42 -6.43 -10.21
CA ILE A 108 -4.11 -7.01 -9.92
C ILE A 108 -4.17 -7.92 -8.69
N PHE A 109 -5.00 -7.61 -7.69
CA PHE A 109 -5.11 -8.44 -6.49
C PHE A 109 -5.72 -9.81 -6.78
N MET A 110 -6.70 -9.86 -7.69
CA MET A 110 -7.20 -11.15 -8.18
C MET A 110 -6.15 -11.87 -9.04
N GLY A 111 -5.31 -11.13 -9.77
CA GLY A 111 -4.11 -11.68 -10.40
C GLY A 111 -3.19 -12.41 -9.41
N PHE A 112 -2.96 -11.83 -8.23
CA PHE A 112 -2.18 -12.48 -7.16
C PHE A 112 -2.87 -13.74 -6.63
N ILE A 113 -4.17 -13.63 -6.30
CA ILE A 113 -4.96 -14.75 -5.75
C ILE A 113 -5.02 -15.94 -6.72
N TYR A 114 -5.08 -15.68 -8.02
CA TYR A 114 -5.08 -16.72 -9.05
C TYR A 114 -3.69 -17.15 -9.52
N GLY A 115 -2.63 -16.57 -8.96
CA GLY A 115 -1.24 -16.92 -9.31
C GLY A 115 -0.91 -16.64 -10.77
N VAL A 116 -1.44 -15.56 -11.34
CA VAL A 116 -1.15 -15.13 -12.71
C VAL A 116 0.27 -14.57 -12.78
N GLN A 117 1.03 -14.94 -13.80
CA GLN A 117 2.44 -14.53 -13.92
C GLN A 117 2.61 -13.01 -14.06
N LYS A 118 1.80 -12.35 -14.89
CA LYS A 118 2.00 -10.93 -15.20
C LYS A 118 0.72 -10.20 -15.61
N GLY A 119 0.76 -8.89 -15.52
CA GLY A 119 -0.14 -7.97 -16.21
C GLY A 119 0.70 -6.95 -16.99
N PRO A 120 0.49 -5.64 -16.79
CA PRO A 120 1.42 -4.60 -17.27
C PRO A 120 2.86 -4.75 -16.72
N PHE A 121 3.01 -5.47 -15.60
CA PHE A 121 4.27 -5.79 -14.94
C PHE A 121 4.19 -7.21 -14.32
N PRO A 122 5.32 -7.83 -13.93
CA PRO A 122 5.31 -9.12 -13.23
C PRO A 122 4.52 -9.08 -11.92
N PHE A 123 3.67 -10.07 -11.66
CA PHE A 123 2.82 -10.13 -10.46
C PHE A 123 3.51 -10.79 -9.25
N THR A 124 4.84 -10.75 -9.24
CA THR A 124 5.63 -11.04 -8.04
C THR A 124 5.47 -9.90 -7.02
N ILE A 125 5.24 -10.24 -5.76
CA ILE A 125 4.99 -9.27 -4.68
C ILE A 125 5.86 -9.54 -3.46
N SER A 126 6.12 -8.49 -2.68
CA SER A 126 6.85 -8.59 -1.41
C SER A 126 5.93 -9.07 -0.29
N ILE A 127 5.77 -10.38 -0.19
CA ILE A 127 4.84 -11.02 0.76
C ILE A 127 5.41 -10.99 2.18
N ARG A 128 4.62 -10.54 3.15
CA ARG A 128 4.99 -10.50 4.58
C ARG A 128 4.34 -11.65 5.37
N LEU A 129 3.14 -12.03 4.97
CA LEU A 129 2.40 -13.19 5.50
C LEU A 129 1.51 -13.72 4.38
N GLN A 130 1.43 -15.05 4.28
CA GLN A 130 0.47 -15.72 3.42
C GLN A 130 -0.04 -16.97 4.12
N THR A 131 -1.35 -17.14 4.10
CA THR A 131 -2.06 -18.37 4.48
C THR A 131 -2.97 -18.73 3.30
N GLU A 132 -3.82 -19.76 3.43
CA GLU A 132 -4.82 -20.03 2.39
C GLU A 132 -5.91 -18.96 2.29
N ASP A 133 -6.17 -18.20 3.36
CA ASP A 133 -7.31 -17.31 3.47
C ASP A 133 -6.96 -15.83 3.59
N MET A 134 -5.68 -15.49 3.72
CA MET A 134 -5.22 -14.11 3.68
C MET A 134 -3.84 -13.95 3.06
N LEU A 135 -3.57 -12.74 2.59
CA LEU A 135 -2.29 -12.32 2.05
C LEU A 135 -1.98 -10.91 2.56
N ALA A 136 -0.85 -10.77 3.24
CA ALA A 136 -0.27 -9.49 3.64
C ALA A 136 1.02 -9.23 2.85
N PHE A 137 1.16 -8.05 2.27
CA PHE A 137 2.29 -7.69 1.42
C PHE A 137 2.59 -6.20 1.51
N ASP A 138 3.81 -5.81 1.16
CA ASP A 138 4.17 -4.38 1.12
C ASP A 138 3.38 -3.65 0.03
N ASP A 139 2.90 -2.45 0.36
CA ASP A 139 2.21 -1.60 -0.59
C ASP A 139 3.20 -1.00 -1.62
N LEU A 140 2.87 -1.14 -2.90
CA LEU A 140 3.63 -0.59 -4.05
C LEU A 140 3.74 0.94 -4.04
N LEU A 141 2.80 1.59 -3.36
CA LEU A 141 2.68 3.03 -3.22
C LEU A 141 2.93 3.48 -1.77
N ALA A 142 3.71 2.72 -0.99
CA ALA A 142 4.08 2.96 0.39
C ALA A 142 4.12 4.46 0.81
N LEU A 143 3.34 4.81 1.83
CA LEU A 143 3.32 6.16 2.41
C LEU A 143 4.20 6.29 3.65
N THR A 144 4.45 5.16 4.32
CA THR A 144 5.32 5.01 5.48
C THR A 144 6.39 3.96 5.18
N PRO A 145 7.49 3.89 5.95
CA PRO A 145 8.48 2.83 5.82
C PRO A 145 7.91 1.42 6.07
N ALA A 146 6.78 1.30 6.78
CA ALA A 146 6.06 0.05 7.02
C ALA A 146 4.58 0.23 6.64
N HIS A 147 4.30 0.08 5.34
CA HIS A 147 2.97 0.16 4.74
C HIS A 147 2.60 -1.19 4.11
N LEU A 148 1.59 -1.84 4.66
CA LEU A 148 1.11 -3.14 4.20
C LEU A 148 -0.29 -3.03 3.61
N ASN A 149 -0.56 -3.83 2.58
CA ASN A 149 -1.91 -4.22 2.20
C ASN A 149 -2.21 -5.62 2.71
N ILE A 150 -3.40 -5.81 3.25
CA ILE A 150 -3.87 -7.11 3.71
C ILE A 150 -5.22 -7.40 3.07
N ILE A 151 -5.30 -8.54 2.38
CA ILE A 151 -6.48 -8.95 1.62
C ILE A 151 -6.95 -10.35 2.04
N PRO A 152 -8.26 -10.63 2.05
CA PRO A 152 -8.75 -12.00 2.07
C PRO A 152 -8.45 -12.68 0.73
N THR A 153 -8.28 -14.00 0.72
CA THR A 153 -7.95 -14.75 -0.51
C THR A 153 -8.89 -15.93 -0.77
N ASN A 154 -9.86 -16.13 0.13
CA ASN A 154 -10.87 -17.18 0.05
C ASN A 154 -12.28 -16.67 -0.32
N ALA A 155 -12.44 -15.36 -0.49
CA ALA A 155 -13.69 -14.71 -0.86
C ALA A 155 -13.38 -13.50 -1.74
N TYR A 156 -14.18 -13.26 -2.77
CA TYR A 156 -14.16 -12.00 -3.51
C TYR A 156 -15.07 -10.99 -2.83
N ILE A 157 -14.53 -9.82 -2.53
CA ILE A 157 -15.23 -8.73 -1.84
C ILE A 157 -14.85 -7.43 -2.57
N PRO A 158 -15.69 -6.83 -3.42
CA PRO A 158 -15.27 -5.69 -4.24
C PRO A 158 -14.69 -4.52 -3.44
N ASP A 159 -15.33 -4.17 -2.33
CA ASP A 159 -14.89 -3.16 -1.37
C ASP A 159 -15.56 -3.35 0.00
N TRP A 160 -15.27 -2.47 0.96
CA TRP A 160 -15.75 -2.58 2.33
C TRP A 160 -17.27 -2.53 2.47
N ARG A 161 -18.01 -1.88 1.54
CA ARG A 161 -19.46 -1.75 1.63
C ARG A 161 -20.11 -3.13 1.66
N PHE A 162 -19.60 -4.06 0.84
CA PHE A 162 -20.14 -5.42 0.73
C PHE A 162 -20.09 -6.21 2.04
N LEU A 163 -19.25 -5.82 3.01
CA LEU A 163 -19.23 -6.41 4.34
C LEU A 163 -20.55 -6.19 5.10
N LEU A 164 -21.30 -5.13 4.77
CA LEU A 164 -22.60 -4.81 5.37
C LEU A 164 -23.69 -5.81 5.01
N THR A 165 -23.51 -6.63 3.97
CA THR A 165 -24.46 -7.73 3.71
C THR A 165 -24.42 -8.78 4.82
N ARG A 166 -23.28 -8.90 5.52
CA ARG A 166 -23.01 -9.87 6.58
C ARG A 166 -22.19 -9.23 7.71
N PRO A 167 -22.76 -8.25 8.43
CA PRO A 167 -21.98 -7.27 9.19
C PRO A 167 -21.09 -7.90 10.27
N LEU A 168 -21.62 -8.84 11.05
CA LEU A 168 -20.84 -9.51 12.10
C LEU A 168 -19.74 -10.43 11.54
N ASP A 169 -19.94 -11.04 10.38
CA ASP A 169 -18.91 -11.82 9.69
C ASP A 169 -17.81 -10.89 9.16
N GLY A 170 -18.21 -9.76 8.58
CA GLY A 170 -17.30 -8.71 8.12
C GLY A 170 -16.46 -8.12 9.24
N LEU A 171 -17.05 -7.90 10.43
CA LEU A 171 -16.32 -7.43 11.61
C LEU A 171 -15.25 -8.43 12.04
N ARG A 172 -15.58 -9.73 12.05
CA ARG A 172 -14.61 -10.81 12.35
C ARG A 172 -13.51 -10.87 11.30
N LEU A 173 -13.85 -10.74 10.02
CA LEU A 173 -12.86 -10.68 8.94
C LEU A 173 -11.88 -9.53 9.15
N LEU A 174 -12.38 -8.29 9.29
CA LEU A 174 -11.53 -7.11 9.44
C LEU A 174 -10.64 -7.18 10.68
N THR A 175 -11.15 -7.69 11.79
CA THR A 175 -10.34 -7.89 13.01
C THR A 175 -9.18 -8.85 12.75
N ARG A 176 -9.42 -9.96 12.04
CA ARG A 176 -8.36 -10.91 11.68
C ARG A 176 -7.32 -10.31 10.74
N LEU A 177 -7.77 -9.56 9.72
CA LEU A 177 -6.85 -8.90 8.79
C LEU A 177 -5.98 -7.85 9.52
N GLU A 178 -6.59 -7.08 10.41
CA GLU A 178 -5.89 -6.08 11.24
C GLU A 178 -4.87 -6.71 12.19
N ASP A 179 -5.23 -7.80 12.87
CA ASP A 179 -4.32 -8.51 13.78
C ASP A 179 -3.15 -9.14 13.00
N ALA A 180 -3.41 -9.72 11.82
CA ALA A 180 -2.36 -10.23 10.94
C ALA A 180 -1.40 -9.11 10.48
N ALA A 181 -1.94 -7.94 10.14
CA ALA A 181 -1.15 -6.77 9.78
C ALA A 181 -0.26 -6.30 10.94
N TRP A 182 -0.84 -6.20 12.14
CA TRP A 182 -0.10 -5.83 13.33
C TRP A 182 1.01 -6.83 13.65
N ASP A 183 0.73 -8.13 13.56
CA ASP A 183 1.72 -9.17 13.82
C ASP A 183 2.90 -9.06 12.84
N CYS A 184 2.66 -8.81 11.54
CA CYS A 184 3.73 -8.51 10.58
C CYS A 184 4.55 -7.29 11.01
N VAL A 185 3.90 -6.16 11.31
CA VAL A 185 4.59 -4.92 11.72
C VAL A 185 5.40 -5.13 13.00
N ALA A 186 4.80 -5.75 14.02
CA ALA A 186 5.41 -5.95 15.33
C ALA A 186 6.61 -6.90 15.26
N THR A 187 6.49 -8.01 14.51
CA THR A 187 7.50 -9.08 14.50
C THR A 187 8.59 -8.89 13.45
N GLN A 188 8.31 -8.19 12.35
CA GLN A 188 9.26 -8.00 11.24
C GLN A 188 9.86 -6.59 11.22
N PHE A 189 9.10 -5.54 11.52
CA PHE A 189 9.61 -4.16 11.44
C PHE A 189 10.03 -3.63 12.81
N ILE A 190 9.11 -3.61 13.77
CA ILE A 190 9.37 -3.03 15.10
C ILE A 190 10.45 -3.85 15.83
N LYS A 191 10.50 -5.18 15.62
CA LYS A 191 11.53 -6.04 16.21
C LYS A 191 12.94 -5.67 15.71
N GLU A 192 13.07 -5.27 14.46
CA GLU A 192 14.35 -4.89 13.85
C GLU A 192 14.90 -3.60 14.45
N ALA A 193 16.00 -3.73 15.20
CA ALA A 193 16.53 -2.65 16.02
C ALA A 193 16.95 -1.44 15.19
N ASN A 194 17.59 -1.66 14.03
CA ASN A 194 18.04 -0.58 13.15
C ASN A 194 16.86 0.16 12.52
N TRP A 195 15.84 -0.56 12.03
CA TRP A 195 14.62 0.04 11.51
C TRP A 195 13.96 0.90 12.59
N ARG A 196 13.75 0.33 13.78
CA ARG A 196 13.12 1.00 14.90
C ARG A 196 13.88 2.26 15.34
N GLN A 197 15.21 2.16 15.46
CA GLN A 197 16.05 3.30 15.84
C GLN A 197 16.08 4.41 14.78
N LYS A 198 16.02 4.06 13.49
CA LYS A 198 16.01 5.05 12.42
C LYS A 198 14.70 5.82 12.38
N TYR A 199 13.57 5.11 12.32
CA TYR A 199 12.29 5.74 12.00
C TYR A 199 11.49 6.21 13.21
N LEU A 200 11.70 5.62 14.40
CA LEU A 200 10.91 5.93 15.60
C LEU A 200 11.72 6.70 16.64
N LYS A 201 11.21 7.86 17.06
CA LYS A 201 11.73 8.64 18.19
C LYS A 201 11.72 7.77 19.44
N GLY A 202 12.90 7.62 20.07
CA GLY A 202 13.06 6.75 21.22
C GLY A 202 13.13 5.25 20.89
N GLY A 203 13.29 4.88 19.61
CA GLY A 203 13.39 3.50 19.15
C GLY A 203 14.58 2.71 19.70
N HIS A 204 15.58 3.38 20.28
CA HIS A 204 16.69 2.75 21.01
C HIS A 204 16.25 2.10 22.33
N LYS A 205 15.10 2.48 22.87
CA LYS A 205 14.59 1.92 24.14
C LYS A 205 14.24 0.44 23.99
N LYS A 206 14.38 -0.30 25.10
CA LYS A 206 13.98 -1.70 25.17
C LYS A 206 12.48 -1.85 24.90
N LEU A 207 12.12 -2.76 24.01
CA LEU A 207 10.73 -3.10 23.75
C LEU A 207 10.12 -3.85 24.94
N THR A 208 8.92 -3.43 25.31
CA THR A 208 8.08 -4.05 26.34
C THR A 208 6.69 -4.32 25.75
N LYS A 209 5.89 -5.19 26.38
CA LYS A 209 4.49 -5.40 25.96
C LYS A 209 3.69 -4.09 25.95
N LYS A 210 3.89 -3.25 26.97
CA LYS A 210 3.24 -1.93 27.08
C LYS A 210 3.67 -0.99 25.95
N SER A 211 4.96 -0.95 25.60
CA SER A 211 5.42 -0.10 24.49
C SER A 211 4.90 -0.57 23.13
N LEU A 212 4.76 -1.89 22.93
CA LEU A 212 4.15 -2.42 21.70
C LEU A 212 2.67 -2.03 21.58
N ALA A 213 1.90 -2.19 22.66
CA ALA A 213 0.50 -1.74 22.69
C ALA A 213 0.39 -0.23 22.42
N ASN A 214 1.26 0.58 23.01
CA ASN A 214 1.30 2.01 22.75
C ASN A 214 1.69 2.34 21.30
N LEU A 215 2.55 1.55 20.65
CA LEU A 215 2.89 1.78 19.24
C LEU A 215 1.72 1.44 18.31
N ARG A 216 0.92 0.42 18.63
CA ARG A 216 -0.24 0.02 17.81
C ARG A 216 -1.26 1.16 17.63
N GLN A 217 -1.43 2.01 18.64
CA GLN A 217 -2.36 3.16 18.58
C GLN A 217 -1.94 4.23 17.55
N HIS A 218 -0.70 4.19 17.05
CA HIS A 218 -0.15 5.12 16.08
C HIS A 218 -0.19 4.58 14.65
N VAL A 219 -0.88 3.47 14.43
CA VAL A 219 -1.16 2.97 13.08
C VAL A 219 -2.32 3.76 12.49
N ILE A 220 -2.19 4.09 11.21
CA ILE A 220 -3.30 4.54 10.38
C ILE A 220 -3.78 3.34 9.59
N CYS A 221 -5.06 3.00 9.72
CA CYS A 221 -5.64 1.84 9.05
C CYS A 221 -7.01 2.17 8.48
N GLY A 222 -7.28 1.69 7.27
CA GLY A 222 -8.57 1.90 6.62
C GLY A 222 -8.64 1.38 5.19
N CYS A 223 -9.78 1.63 4.55
CA CYS A 223 -10.07 1.24 3.18
C CYS A 223 -10.31 2.49 2.31
N ASN A 224 -9.92 2.43 1.04
CA ASN A 224 -10.28 3.48 0.08
C ASN A 224 -11.63 3.17 -0.59
N PHE A 225 -12.39 4.21 -0.93
CA PHE A 225 -13.59 4.12 -1.75
C PHE A 225 -13.62 5.17 -2.89
N PRO A 226 -13.94 4.75 -4.12
CA PRO A 226 -13.82 3.38 -4.60
C PRO A 226 -12.37 2.87 -4.47
N PRO A 227 -12.17 1.56 -4.30
CA PRO A 227 -10.83 1.02 -4.17
C PRO A 227 -10.08 1.09 -5.51
N SER A 228 -8.74 1.13 -5.47
CA SER A 228 -7.91 1.10 -6.68
C SER A 228 -7.88 -0.29 -7.33
N GLN A 229 -8.04 -1.34 -6.53
CA GLN A 229 -8.24 -2.73 -6.94
C GLN A 229 -9.56 -3.19 -6.35
N PHE A 230 -10.46 -3.73 -7.16
CA PHE A 230 -11.83 -4.14 -6.79
C PHE A 230 -11.79 -5.44 -6.01
N HIS A 231 -11.11 -5.40 -4.88
CA HIS A 231 -10.98 -6.47 -3.92
C HIS A 231 -10.61 -5.84 -2.58
N LEU A 232 -11.28 -6.26 -1.52
CA LEU A 232 -11.13 -5.70 -0.18
C LEU A 232 -9.66 -5.76 0.22
N HIS A 233 -9.14 -4.60 0.60
CA HIS A 233 -7.81 -4.48 1.17
C HIS A 233 -7.83 -3.42 2.24
N ILE A 234 -7.29 -3.76 3.41
CA ILE A 234 -6.95 -2.76 4.41
C ILE A 234 -5.55 -2.25 4.08
N GLN A 235 -5.40 -0.93 4.08
CA GLN A 235 -4.09 -0.29 4.13
C GLN A 235 -3.70 -0.17 5.59
N TYR A 236 -2.53 -0.67 5.97
CA TYR A 236 -2.03 -0.68 7.33
C TYR A 236 -0.68 0.06 7.38
N MET A 237 -0.70 1.29 7.87
CA MET A 237 0.41 2.22 7.80
C MET A 237 0.95 2.50 9.21
N MET A 238 2.12 1.94 9.53
CA MET A 238 2.82 2.28 10.77
C MET A 238 3.57 3.60 10.57
N MET A 239 3.24 4.61 11.37
CA MET A 239 3.87 5.93 11.33
C MET A 239 5.37 5.87 11.69
N PRO A 240 6.19 6.82 11.20
CA PRO A 240 5.83 8.07 10.52
C PRO A 240 5.56 7.94 9.02
N LEU A 241 4.92 8.95 8.42
CA LEU A 241 4.92 9.15 6.96
C LEU A 241 6.34 9.50 6.49
N ILE A 242 6.70 9.12 5.27
CA ILE A 242 7.93 9.63 4.64
C ILE A 242 7.77 11.13 4.36
N PRO A 243 8.85 11.94 4.36
CA PRO A 243 8.75 13.40 4.38
C PRO A 243 7.82 14.01 3.32
N TRP A 244 7.96 13.59 2.05
CA TRP A 244 7.09 14.08 0.99
C TRP A 244 5.60 13.70 1.18
N GLN A 245 5.31 12.51 1.71
CA GLN A 245 3.94 12.08 1.95
C GLN A 245 3.34 12.81 3.16
N TYR A 246 4.16 13.21 4.15
CA TYR A 246 3.70 14.08 5.22
C TYR A 246 3.30 15.46 4.71
N HIS A 247 4.11 16.05 3.83
CA HIS A 247 3.75 17.30 3.15
C HIS A 247 2.46 17.16 2.34
N MET A 248 2.29 16.07 1.59
CA MET A 248 1.04 15.79 0.87
C MET A 248 -0.16 15.64 1.83
N TYR A 249 0.03 15.02 3.00
CA TYR A 249 -0.98 14.94 4.04
C TYR A 249 -1.40 16.33 4.54
N GLN A 250 -0.44 17.20 4.86
CA GLN A 250 -0.70 18.57 5.34
C GLN A 250 -1.45 19.42 4.30
N ASN A 251 -1.25 19.13 3.01
CA ASN A 251 -1.99 19.77 1.91
C ASN A 251 -3.35 19.11 1.62
N GLY A 252 -3.82 18.18 2.47
CA GLY A 252 -5.11 17.50 2.29
C GLY A 252 -5.16 16.46 1.17
N ALA A 253 -4.01 16.10 0.58
CA ALA A 253 -3.95 15.14 -0.53
C ALA A 253 -4.01 13.68 -0.10
N HIS A 254 -3.88 13.40 1.21
CA HIS A 254 -4.06 12.08 1.79
C HIS A 254 -5.29 12.00 2.68
N TYR A 255 -5.84 10.80 2.78
CA TYR A 255 -6.97 10.49 3.66
C TYR A 255 -8.18 11.40 3.46
N THR A 256 -8.45 11.83 2.22
CA THR A 256 -9.57 12.73 1.91
C THR A 256 -10.90 12.14 2.38
N ALA A 257 -11.76 12.99 2.97
CA ALA A 257 -13.09 12.58 3.41
C ALA A 257 -13.89 11.95 2.26
N LYS A 258 -14.68 10.93 2.59
CA LYS A 258 -15.44 10.06 1.67
C LYS A 258 -14.62 9.29 0.64
N ARG A 259 -13.29 9.44 0.65
CA ARG A 259 -12.33 8.63 -0.11
C ARG A 259 -11.63 7.62 0.79
N PHE A 260 -11.23 8.02 1.99
CA PHE A 260 -10.63 7.13 2.98
C PHE A 260 -11.60 6.86 4.12
N PHE A 261 -11.79 5.58 4.44
CA PHE A 261 -12.66 5.11 5.51
C PHE A 261 -11.80 4.50 6.60
N PRO A 262 -11.62 5.18 7.75
CA PRO A 262 -10.88 4.63 8.88
C PRO A 262 -11.45 3.28 9.28
N LEU A 263 -10.58 2.32 9.59
CA LEU A 263 -11.01 0.97 9.96
C LEU A 263 -11.91 1.00 11.21
N ASP A 264 -11.64 1.91 12.15
CA ASP A 264 -12.47 2.12 13.34
C ASP A 264 -13.93 2.42 12.98
N TYR A 265 -14.17 3.28 11.98
CA TYR A 265 -15.52 3.59 11.50
C TYR A 265 -16.20 2.37 10.91
N ILE A 266 -15.51 1.66 10.02
CA ILE A 266 -16.07 0.47 9.36
C ILE A 266 -16.43 -0.59 10.42
N LYS A 267 -15.53 -0.84 11.39
CA LYS A 267 -15.78 -1.79 12.48
C LYS A 267 -16.95 -1.35 13.38
N ALA A 268 -17.05 -0.06 13.69
CA ALA A 268 -18.15 0.48 14.49
C ALA A 268 -19.51 0.30 13.80
N VAL A 269 -19.60 0.57 12.49
CA VAL A 269 -20.80 0.33 11.69
C VAL A 269 -21.15 -1.17 11.67
N LEU A 270 -20.18 -2.04 11.36
CA LEU A 270 -20.41 -3.49 11.30
C LEU A 270 -20.80 -4.08 12.67
N ALA A 271 -20.33 -3.48 13.77
CA ALA A 271 -20.69 -3.89 15.13
C ALA A 271 -22.16 -3.63 15.48
N LEU A 272 -22.87 -2.79 14.73
CA LEU A 272 -24.33 -2.63 14.89
C LEU A 272 -25.09 -3.90 14.45
N GLY A 273 -24.47 -4.76 13.63
CA GLY A 273 -25.08 -6.03 13.20
C GLY A 273 -26.22 -5.87 12.18
N GLU A 274 -26.42 -4.67 11.65
CA GLU A 274 -27.49 -4.34 10.71
C GLU A 274 -27.06 -4.62 9.27
N SER A 275 -27.81 -5.51 8.59
CA SER A 275 -27.52 -5.86 7.20
C SER A 275 -28.06 -4.80 6.24
N MET A 276 -27.33 -4.53 5.17
CA MET A 276 -27.77 -3.69 4.05
C MET A 276 -27.65 -4.48 2.74
N ASP A 277 -28.61 -4.27 1.84
CA ASP A 277 -28.50 -4.77 0.47
C ASP A 277 -27.53 -3.86 -0.31
N ILE A 278 -26.37 -4.41 -0.66
CA ILE A 278 -25.27 -3.67 -1.27
C ILE A 278 -25.05 -4.16 -2.69
N THR A 279 -25.06 -3.22 -3.62
CA THR A 279 -24.67 -3.42 -5.01
C THR A 279 -23.47 -2.52 -5.34
N MET A 280 -22.93 -2.64 -6.56
CA MET A 280 -21.84 -1.76 -7.00
C MET A 280 -22.29 -0.29 -7.05
N GLU A 281 -23.59 -0.05 -7.28
CA GLU A 281 -24.24 1.24 -7.44
C GLU A 281 -24.59 1.93 -6.11
N THR A 282 -24.60 1.22 -4.97
CA THR A 282 -24.93 1.80 -3.65
C THR A 282 -23.99 2.96 -3.31
N LYS A 283 -24.48 4.19 -3.19
CA LYS A 283 -23.58 5.32 -2.92
C LYS A 283 -23.07 5.25 -1.48
N VAL A 284 -21.82 5.66 -1.28
CA VAL A 284 -21.24 5.66 0.06
C VAL A 284 -21.93 6.66 0.99
N ASP A 285 -22.49 7.74 0.44
CA ASP A 285 -23.30 8.69 1.17
C ASP A 285 -24.58 8.06 1.73
N ASP A 286 -25.20 7.12 1.02
CA ASP A 286 -26.40 6.42 1.50
C ASP A 286 -26.07 5.59 2.75
N ILE A 287 -24.88 4.96 2.78
CA ILE A 287 -24.40 4.21 3.94
C ILE A 287 -24.08 5.14 5.11
N ILE A 288 -23.36 6.25 4.86
CA ILE A 288 -23.05 7.25 5.91
C ILE A 288 -24.35 7.77 6.52
N ASN A 289 -25.29 8.22 5.69
CA ASN A 289 -26.57 8.76 6.15
C ASN A 289 -27.40 7.72 6.94
N HIS A 290 -27.35 6.45 6.54
CA HIS A 290 -28.06 5.38 7.24
C HIS A 290 -27.56 5.18 8.68
N PHE A 291 -26.25 5.34 8.93
CA PHE A 291 -25.64 5.08 10.24
C PHE A 291 -25.33 6.33 11.07
N GLU A 292 -25.40 7.54 10.50
CA GLU A 292 -24.90 8.79 11.10
C GLU A 292 -25.41 9.05 12.53
N SER A 293 -26.67 8.73 12.83
CA SER A 293 -27.25 8.94 14.17
C SER A 293 -26.64 8.05 15.27
N ARG A 294 -25.87 7.03 14.90
CA ARG A 294 -25.28 6.02 15.79
C ARG A 294 -23.75 5.97 15.68
N VAL A 295 -23.23 6.16 14.47
CA VAL A 295 -21.82 6.16 14.15
C VAL A 295 -21.55 7.29 13.16
N SER A 296 -20.98 8.40 13.65
CA SER A 296 -20.67 9.55 12.80
C SER A 296 -19.41 9.33 11.98
N TYR A 297 -19.54 9.31 10.65
CA TYR A 297 -18.38 9.19 9.76
C TYR A 297 -17.45 10.40 9.91
N GLU A 298 -18.03 11.60 9.93
CA GLU A 298 -17.26 12.85 9.99
C GLU A 298 -16.41 12.92 11.26
N ALA A 299 -16.99 12.59 12.43
CA ALA A 299 -16.26 12.61 13.69
C ALA A 299 -15.09 11.61 13.71
N MET A 300 -15.32 10.38 13.24
CA MET A 300 -14.28 9.33 13.24
C MET A 300 -13.21 9.58 12.18
N HIS A 301 -13.59 10.11 11.02
CA HIS A 301 -12.65 10.55 9.99
C HIS A 301 -11.77 11.69 10.49
N LYS A 302 -12.38 12.71 11.13
CA LYS A 302 -11.64 13.83 11.73
C LYS A 302 -10.66 13.36 12.80
N ASP A 303 -11.08 12.51 13.74
CA ASP A 303 -10.14 11.99 14.76
C ASP A 303 -9.00 11.18 14.12
N CYS A 304 -9.32 10.33 13.14
CA CYS A 304 -8.29 9.59 12.40
C CYS A 304 -7.31 10.55 11.71
N TYR A 305 -7.82 11.59 11.04
CA TYR A 305 -7.01 12.57 10.33
C TYR A 305 -6.09 13.33 11.28
N GLU A 306 -6.61 13.85 12.40
CA GLU A 306 -5.80 14.52 13.44
C GLU A 306 -4.80 13.57 14.11
N ARG A 307 -5.15 12.29 14.27
CA ARG A 307 -4.26 11.26 14.81
C ARG A 307 -3.05 11.01 13.92
N VAL A 308 -3.15 11.21 12.59
CA VAL A 308 -1.99 11.16 11.69
C VAL A 308 -0.94 12.19 12.13
N GLU A 309 -1.31 13.47 12.23
CA GLU A 309 -0.41 14.55 12.66
C GLU A 309 0.21 14.26 14.02
N ARG A 310 -0.63 13.97 15.04
CA ARG A 310 -0.17 13.68 16.40
C ARG A 310 0.82 12.52 16.44
N SER A 311 0.55 11.45 15.68
CA SER A 311 1.41 10.27 15.61
C SER A 311 2.69 10.56 14.83
N HIS A 312 2.62 11.34 13.75
CA HIS A 312 3.77 11.77 12.98
C HIS A 312 4.74 12.55 13.85
N GLN A 313 4.28 13.65 14.45
CA GLN A 313 5.11 14.52 15.30
C GLN A 313 5.76 13.74 16.46
N LEU A 314 5.00 12.84 17.07
CA LEU A 314 5.46 12.03 18.19
C LEU A 314 6.54 11.00 17.78
N LEU A 315 6.34 10.32 16.64
CA LEU A 315 7.17 9.17 16.27
C LEU A 315 8.28 9.51 15.26
N ALA A 316 8.09 10.49 14.38
CA ALA A 316 9.03 10.77 13.29
C ALA A 316 10.42 11.12 13.78
N ASN A 317 11.44 10.38 13.34
CA ASN A 317 12.84 10.57 13.73
C ASN A 317 13.73 10.96 12.54
N TRP A 318 13.20 11.81 11.66
CA TRP A 318 13.93 12.37 10.52
C TRP A 318 15.02 13.34 11.01
N LYS A 319 16.24 13.21 10.48
CA LYS A 319 17.36 14.11 10.78
C LYS A 319 17.78 14.81 9.51
N ALA A 320 18.03 16.12 9.57
CA ALA A 320 18.51 16.89 8.42
C ALA A 320 19.75 16.25 7.77
N GLY A 321 20.69 15.76 8.58
CA GLY A 321 21.92 15.11 8.10
C GLY A 321 21.69 13.81 7.29
N ASP A 322 20.51 13.21 7.36
CA ASP A 322 20.14 12.03 6.55
C ASP A 322 19.72 12.39 5.11
N PHE A 323 19.67 13.69 4.81
CA PHE A 323 19.18 14.25 3.56
C PHE A 323 20.21 15.23 2.98
N GLU A 324 20.18 15.44 1.66
CA GLU A 324 21.09 16.33 0.93
C GLU A 324 20.43 17.64 0.52
N THR A 325 19.11 17.63 0.35
CA THR A 325 18.35 18.74 -0.25
C THR A 325 17.05 19.00 0.51
N VAL A 326 16.35 20.04 0.08
CA VAL A 326 15.02 20.39 0.58
C VAL A 326 14.13 20.72 -0.62
N ILE A 327 12.87 20.29 -0.60
CA ILE A 327 11.87 20.70 -1.59
C ILE A 327 11.13 21.92 -1.08
N GLU A 328 11.12 23.00 -1.86
CA GLU A 328 10.37 24.24 -1.60
C GLU A 328 9.50 24.56 -2.82
N GLY A 329 8.17 24.46 -2.67
CA GLY A 329 7.24 24.58 -3.79
C GLY A 329 7.51 23.52 -4.87
N ASP A 330 7.90 23.96 -6.07
CA ASP A 330 8.24 23.09 -7.20
C ASP A 330 9.75 22.96 -7.47
N SER A 331 10.59 23.52 -6.59
CA SER A 331 12.05 23.48 -6.71
C SER A 331 12.68 22.54 -5.69
N VAL A 332 13.82 21.94 -6.08
CA VAL A 332 14.70 21.17 -5.18
C VAL A 332 15.90 22.03 -4.85
N VAL A 333 15.96 22.58 -3.64
CA VAL A 333 17.05 23.45 -3.21
C VAL A 333 18.32 22.61 -3.01
N GLY A 334 19.41 22.98 -3.69
CA GLY A 334 20.68 22.25 -3.67
C GLY A 334 20.82 21.17 -4.74
N SER A 335 19.87 21.05 -5.68
CA SER A 335 19.96 20.12 -6.82
C SER A 335 19.26 20.67 -8.06
N GLU A 336 19.75 20.29 -9.24
CA GLU A 336 19.06 20.57 -10.51
C GLU A 336 18.01 19.51 -10.87
N ARG A 337 17.86 18.46 -10.04
CA ARG A 337 16.90 17.39 -10.29
C ARG A 337 15.46 17.91 -10.25
N PRO A 338 14.58 17.48 -11.17
CA PRO A 338 13.16 17.74 -11.06
C PRO A 338 12.57 17.16 -9.76
N LYS A 339 11.66 17.89 -9.14
CA LYS A 339 10.94 17.48 -7.92
C LYS A 339 10.37 16.06 -7.99
N ALA A 340 9.70 15.72 -9.10
CA ALA A 340 9.12 14.38 -9.29
C ALA A 340 10.18 13.26 -9.27
N GLU A 341 11.35 13.51 -9.86
CA GLU A 341 12.47 12.56 -9.86
C GLU A 341 13.07 12.44 -8.46
N GLN A 342 13.22 13.55 -7.74
CA GLN A 342 13.72 13.56 -6.37
C GLN A 342 12.79 12.78 -5.42
N VAL A 343 11.49 13.03 -5.49
CA VAL A 343 10.47 12.31 -4.69
C VAL A 343 10.49 10.81 -4.99
N ALA A 344 10.60 10.42 -6.26
CA ALA A 344 10.68 9.01 -6.64
C ALA A 344 11.94 8.34 -6.09
N THR A 345 13.08 9.04 -6.14
CA THR A 345 14.36 8.56 -5.60
C THR A 345 14.29 8.37 -4.09
N ASP A 346 13.81 9.37 -3.37
CA ASP A 346 13.66 9.30 -1.91
C ASP A 346 12.71 8.16 -1.51
N LYS A 347 11.59 8.01 -2.24
CA LYS A 347 10.66 6.91 -2.00
C LYS A 347 11.34 5.55 -2.18
N ALA A 348 12.15 5.37 -3.22
CA ALA A 348 12.87 4.11 -3.45
C ALA A 348 13.86 3.77 -2.31
N ILE A 349 14.47 4.77 -1.69
CA ILE A 349 15.39 4.60 -0.56
C ILE A 349 14.63 4.29 0.73
N LEU A 350 13.56 5.05 1.00
CA LEU A 350 12.85 5.05 2.29
C LEU A 350 11.78 3.94 2.42
N GLN A 351 11.25 3.41 1.32
CA GLN A 351 10.25 2.35 1.36
C GLN A 351 10.88 0.96 1.54
N ASN A 352 10.10 0.03 2.12
CA ASN A 352 10.50 -1.38 2.24
C ASN A 352 9.94 -2.27 1.13
N TYR A 353 9.12 -1.73 0.21
CA TYR A 353 8.54 -2.50 -0.88
C TYR A 353 9.62 -3.25 -1.68
N GLY A 354 9.44 -4.57 -1.81
CA GLY A 354 10.22 -5.42 -2.70
C GLY A 354 11.58 -5.84 -2.17
N ARG A 355 11.88 -5.61 -0.89
CA ARG A 355 13.15 -6.01 -0.26
C ARG A 355 13.16 -7.53 0.03
N PRO A 356 14.29 -8.25 -0.12
CA PRO A 356 15.59 -7.77 -0.60
C PRO A 356 15.52 -7.46 -2.10
N TYR A 357 16.32 -6.52 -2.59
CA TYR A 357 16.38 -6.27 -4.04
C TYR A 357 17.21 -7.36 -4.72
N ASN A 358 16.89 -7.66 -5.98
CA ASN A 358 17.71 -8.59 -6.77
C ASN A 358 19.06 -7.96 -7.14
N ASP A 359 19.93 -8.72 -7.80
CA ASP A 359 21.26 -8.27 -8.21
C ASP A 359 21.24 -7.04 -9.15
N GLN A 360 20.10 -6.72 -9.76
CA GLN A 360 19.89 -5.53 -10.58
C GLN A 360 19.39 -4.31 -9.78
N GLY A 361 19.32 -4.42 -8.45
CA GLY A 361 18.76 -3.39 -7.57
C GLY A 361 17.25 -3.16 -7.75
N LYS A 362 16.52 -4.13 -8.33
CA LYS A 362 15.07 -4.05 -8.52
C LYS A 362 14.32 -4.73 -7.37
N PRO A 363 13.10 -4.28 -7.05
CA PRO A 363 12.18 -5.01 -6.19
C PRO A 363 12.15 -6.49 -6.55
N SER A 364 12.46 -7.35 -5.58
CA SER A 364 12.15 -8.77 -5.68
C SER A 364 10.74 -9.03 -5.17
N GLY A 365 10.28 -10.25 -5.38
CA GLY A 365 9.01 -10.71 -4.86
C GLY A 365 8.80 -12.17 -5.22
N THR A 366 7.66 -12.68 -4.80
CA THR A 366 7.26 -14.04 -5.13
C THR A 366 5.77 -14.11 -5.44
N TYR A 367 5.32 -15.27 -5.92
CA TYR A 367 3.92 -15.54 -6.17
C TYR A 367 3.25 -16.08 -4.90
N TYR A 368 1.94 -15.87 -4.79
CA TYR A 368 1.15 -16.38 -3.69
C TYR A 368 1.09 -17.91 -3.73
N LYS A 369 1.62 -18.56 -2.69
CA LYS A 369 1.81 -20.02 -2.61
C LYS A 369 0.48 -20.79 -2.63
N TYR A 370 -0.60 -20.16 -2.19
CA TYR A 370 -1.94 -20.75 -2.11
C TYR A 370 -2.86 -20.26 -3.23
N ALA A 371 -2.27 -19.97 -4.40
CA ALA A 371 -3.01 -19.53 -5.57
C ALA A 371 -4.18 -20.46 -5.91
N ARG A 372 -5.32 -19.88 -6.29
CA ARG A 372 -6.58 -20.58 -6.53
C ARG A 372 -6.71 -20.94 -8.02
N LYS A 373 -7.11 -22.19 -8.30
CA LYS A 373 -7.44 -22.64 -9.67
C LYS A 373 -8.88 -22.28 -10.05
N GLU A 374 -9.77 -22.40 -9.08
CA GLU A 374 -11.20 -22.14 -9.21
C GLU A 374 -11.54 -20.72 -8.79
N ARG A 375 -12.69 -20.23 -9.27
CA ARG A 375 -13.26 -18.94 -8.90
C ARG A 375 -13.40 -18.87 -7.37
N VAL A 376 -12.89 -17.82 -6.73
CA VAL A 376 -13.21 -17.59 -5.33
C VAL A 376 -14.69 -17.19 -5.19
N PRO A 377 -15.41 -17.70 -4.18
CA PRO A 377 -16.82 -17.38 -4.00
C PRO A 377 -17.02 -15.88 -3.73
N GLU A 378 -18.16 -15.35 -4.16
CA GLU A 378 -18.57 -13.99 -3.77
C GLU A 378 -18.86 -13.97 -2.27
N TRP A 379 -18.59 -12.83 -1.61
CA TRP A 379 -18.85 -12.67 -0.18
C TRP A 379 -20.27 -13.05 0.25
N GLN A 380 -21.26 -12.67 -0.56
CA GLN A 380 -22.67 -12.92 -0.29
C GLN A 380 -23.03 -14.41 -0.37
N ASP A 381 -22.30 -15.16 -1.20
CA ASP A 381 -22.55 -16.58 -1.47
C ASP A 381 -21.90 -17.51 -0.44
N MET A 382 -21.07 -17.00 0.47
CA MET A 382 -20.34 -17.83 1.41
C MET A 382 -21.26 -18.45 2.49
N ASP A 383 -21.07 -19.74 2.80
CA ASP A 383 -21.72 -20.37 3.96
C ASP A 383 -21.15 -19.75 5.25
N SER A 384 -22.01 -19.27 6.15
CA SER A 384 -21.64 -18.80 7.49
C SER A 384 -20.74 -19.75 8.28
N ARG A 385 -20.87 -21.07 8.05
CA ARG A 385 -20.07 -22.11 8.71
C ARG A 385 -18.62 -22.16 8.22
N SER A 386 -18.37 -21.73 6.99
CA SER A 386 -17.01 -21.71 6.41
C SER A 386 -16.10 -20.72 7.14
N PHE A 387 -16.67 -19.63 7.69
CA PHE A 387 -15.90 -18.57 8.32
C PHE A 387 -15.45 -18.90 9.76
N SER A 388 -16.21 -19.71 10.49
CA SER A 388 -15.89 -20.06 11.89
C SER A 388 -14.78 -21.11 11.98
N GLN A 389 -14.65 -21.99 11.00
CA GLN A 389 -13.65 -23.08 11.01
C GLN A 389 -12.25 -22.62 10.59
N ALA A 390 -12.14 -21.65 9.67
CA ALA A 390 -10.85 -21.18 9.16
C ALA A 390 -10.00 -20.39 10.19
N GLY A 391 -10.62 -19.83 11.23
CA GLY A 391 -10.00 -18.81 12.08
C GLY A 391 -9.40 -19.26 13.42
N LEU A 392 -9.87 -20.36 14.02
CA LEU A 392 -9.49 -20.70 15.41
C LEU A 392 -8.25 -21.62 15.52
N GLY A 393 -7.95 -22.41 14.48
CA GLY A 393 -6.81 -23.33 14.50
C GLY A 393 -5.48 -22.69 14.12
N SER A 394 -5.42 -21.97 13.00
CA SER A 394 -4.14 -21.62 12.35
C SER A 394 -3.35 -20.54 13.07
N PHE A 395 -4.00 -19.54 13.68
CA PHE A 395 -3.29 -18.37 14.22
C PHE A 395 -2.59 -18.68 15.56
N ALA A 396 -3.26 -19.42 16.45
CA ALA A 396 -2.66 -19.90 17.69
C ALA A 396 -1.53 -20.92 17.44
N GLU A 397 -1.57 -21.63 16.32
CA GLU A 397 -0.56 -22.60 15.90
C GLU A 397 0.64 -21.93 15.21
N LEU A 398 0.42 -20.86 14.42
CA LEU A 398 1.47 -20.01 13.85
C LEU A 398 2.30 -19.30 14.92
N GLN A 399 1.68 -18.84 16.01
CA GLN A 399 2.41 -18.23 17.14
C GLN A 399 3.26 -19.24 17.94
N ARG A 400 3.05 -20.55 17.77
CA ARG A 400 3.79 -21.61 18.48
C ARG A 400 4.99 -22.17 17.72
N ARG A 401 5.20 -21.81 16.45
CA ARG A 401 6.38 -22.29 15.70
C ARG A 401 7.64 -21.53 16.16
N PRO A 402 8.67 -22.22 16.69
CA PRO A 402 9.95 -21.58 16.99
C PRO A 402 10.57 -21.05 15.70
N THR A 403 11.00 -19.78 15.69
CA THR A 403 11.78 -19.24 14.57
C THR A 403 13.09 -20.00 14.47
N ALA A 404 13.28 -20.74 13.37
CA ALA A 404 14.51 -21.46 13.08
C ALA A 404 15.64 -20.47 12.74
N THR A 405 16.31 -19.94 13.76
CA THR A 405 17.61 -19.27 13.61
C THR A 405 18.69 -20.20 14.11
N GLY A 406 19.28 -20.95 13.18
CA GLY A 406 20.41 -21.84 13.46
C GLY A 406 21.27 -22.04 12.22
N ARG A 407 22.42 -21.35 12.19
CA ARG A 407 23.60 -21.51 11.32
C ARG A 407 23.55 -20.92 9.90
N VAL A 408 24.22 -19.78 9.74
CA VAL A 408 25.01 -19.49 8.54
C VAL A 408 26.39 -19.00 9.00
N SER A 409 27.42 -19.78 8.71
CA SER A 409 28.81 -19.36 8.84
C SER A 409 29.45 -19.30 7.45
N ALA A 410 30.04 -18.14 7.16
CA ALA A 410 31.23 -17.87 6.36
C ALA A 410 31.33 -18.41 4.92
N ILE A 411 31.30 -17.49 3.94
CA ILE A 411 32.30 -17.42 2.85
C ILE A 411 32.59 -15.94 2.53
N LEU A 412 33.86 -15.54 2.64
CA LEU A 412 34.41 -14.29 2.12
C LEU A 412 35.07 -14.54 0.76
N GLY A 413 34.89 -13.62 -0.20
CA GLY A 413 35.64 -13.58 -1.46
C GLY A 413 35.65 -12.15 -2.04
N ARG A 414 36.84 -11.64 -2.37
CA ARG A 414 37.15 -10.26 -2.81
C ARG A 414 36.99 -10.03 -4.33
N SER A 415 36.97 -8.73 -4.68
CA SER A 415 37.28 -8.06 -5.96
C SER A 415 36.05 -7.75 -6.85
N SER A 416 35.93 -6.65 -7.58
CA SER A 416 36.76 -5.46 -7.83
C SER A 416 35.87 -4.32 -8.38
N LEU A 417 36.33 -3.07 -8.25
CA LEU A 417 35.76 -1.85 -8.85
C LEU A 417 35.62 -1.93 -10.38
N GLY A 418 34.55 -1.33 -10.91
CA GLY A 418 34.36 -1.13 -12.36
C GLY A 418 33.03 -0.43 -12.71
N GLU A 419 33.09 0.90 -12.75
CA GLU A 419 32.31 1.85 -13.55
C GLU A 419 30.76 1.88 -13.52
N ALA A 420 30.28 3.01 -12.99
CA ALA A 420 28.93 3.53 -13.09
C ALA A 420 28.73 4.28 -14.42
N ASN A 421 27.67 3.94 -15.17
CA ASN A 421 26.84 4.87 -15.94
C ASN A 421 25.79 4.12 -16.77
N ALA A 422 24.58 3.89 -16.20
CA ALA A 422 23.33 3.64 -16.96
C ALA A 422 22.09 3.53 -16.05
N ILE A 423 21.91 4.39 -15.04
CA ILE A 423 20.82 4.23 -14.03
C ILE A 423 19.63 5.20 -14.24
N SER A 424 19.75 6.21 -15.11
CA SER A 424 18.72 7.27 -15.23
C SER A 424 17.53 6.95 -16.16
N ARG A 425 17.60 5.96 -17.08
CA ARG A 425 16.56 5.78 -18.12
C ARG A 425 15.46 4.76 -17.83
N LEU A 426 15.59 3.91 -16.81
CA LEU A 426 14.63 2.82 -16.54
C LEU A 426 13.57 3.18 -15.48
N TRP A 427 13.84 4.18 -14.61
CA TRP A 427 12.89 4.62 -13.58
C TRP A 427 11.72 5.45 -14.11
N LYS A 428 11.85 6.04 -15.32
CA LYS A 428 10.71 6.56 -16.07
C LYS A 428 9.68 5.49 -16.41
N PHE A 429 10.00 4.19 -16.41
CA PHE A 429 9.03 3.16 -16.77
C PHE A 429 8.19 2.67 -15.58
N VAL A 430 8.77 2.62 -14.38
CA VAL A 430 8.06 2.11 -13.18
C VAL A 430 7.28 3.22 -12.47
N ALA A 431 7.82 4.44 -12.40
CA ALA A 431 7.08 5.59 -11.89
C ALA A 431 5.87 5.89 -12.80
N THR A 432 6.06 5.89 -14.13
CA THR A 432 4.98 6.08 -15.11
C THR A 432 4.05 4.88 -15.21
N ALA A 433 4.45 3.63 -14.97
CA ALA A 433 3.49 2.51 -14.98
C ALA A 433 2.57 2.47 -13.74
N VAL A 434 3.02 3.05 -12.62
CA VAL A 434 2.21 3.13 -11.39
C VAL A 434 1.47 4.46 -11.29
N SER A 435 1.97 5.55 -11.88
CA SER A 435 1.24 6.82 -12.01
C SER A 435 0.33 6.86 -13.25
N ASP A 436 0.73 6.30 -14.39
CA ASP A 436 0.09 6.50 -15.70
C ASP A 436 -0.08 5.20 -16.49
N GLY A 437 -1.29 4.64 -16.44
CA GLY A 437 -1.70 3.63 -17.42
C GLY A 437 -1.73 4.20 -18.85
N GLN A 438 -0.68 3.98 -19.65
CA GLN A 438 -0.69 4.03 -21.13
C GLN A 438 0.20 2.87 -21.64
N VAL A 439 -0.30 1.81 -22.28
CA VAL A 439 -0.81 1.67 -23.67
C VAL A 439 0.08 2.33 -24.73
N ALA A 440 1.03 1.56 -25.26
CA ALA A 440 1.60 1.79 -26.58
C ALA A 440 0.62 1.24 -27.64
N SER A 441 0.07 2.12 -28.47
CA SER A 441 -0.67 1.72 -29.68
C SER A 441 0.32 1.48 -30.82
N LEU A 442 0.41 0.24 -31.29
CA LEU A 442 0.96 -0.06 -32.61
C LEU A 442 -0.01 0.47 -33.67
N ARG A 443 0.37 1.55 -34.36
CA ARG A 443 -0.21 1.87 -35.67
C ARG A 443 0.65 1.19 -36.72
N GLU A 444 0.06 0.25 -37.43
CA GLU A 444 0.57 -0.26 -38.69
C GLU A 444 0.65 0.92 -39.68
N SER A 445 1.88 1.32 -40.02
CA SER A 445 2.13 2.23 -41.15
C SER A 445 2.16 1.39 -42.42
N GLY A 446 1.06 1.44 -43.18
CA GLY A 446 1.02 1.00 -44.57
C GLY A 446 2.03 1.78 -45.41
N ALA A 447 2.83 1.05 -46.16
CA ALA A 447 3.75 1.58 -47.16
C ALA A 447 2.98 2.10 -48.39
N PRO A 448 3.39 3.22 -49.00
CA PRO A 448 2.95 3.58 -50.35
C PRO A 448 3.96 3.05 -51.38
N SER A 449 3.58 2.02 -52.14
CA SER A 449 4.23 1.69 -53.42
C SER A 449 3.49 2.38 -54.55
N LYS A 450 4.06 3.48 -55.06
CA LYS A 450 3.75 3.98 -56.41
C LYS A 450 4.69 3.29 -57.40
N VAL A 451 4.10 2.70 -58.44
CA VAL A 451 4.79 2.15 -59.61
C VAL A 451 4.45 3.01 -60.82
N ARG A 452 5.52 3.50 -61.48
CA ARG A 452 5.68 4.01 -62.86
C ARG A 452 4.92 5.29 -63.25
N VAL A 453 5.50 6.20 -64.03
CA VAL A 453 6.61 6.10 -65.02
C VAL A 453 7.92 6.69 -64.52
#